data_AF-B3NGP1-F1
#
_entry.id   AF-B3NGP1-F1
#
_cell.length_a   1.000
_cell.length_b   1.000
_cell.length_c   1.000
_cell.angle_alpha   90.00
_cell.angle_beta   90.00
_cell.angle_gamma   90.00
#
_symmetry.space_group_name_H-M   'P 1'
#
loop_
_entity.id
_entity.type
_entity.pdbx_description
1 polymer ?
#
loop_
_entity_poly.entity_id
_entity_poly.type
_entity_poly.pdbx_seq_one_letter_code
_entity_poly.pdbx_strand_id
1 'polypeptide(L)'
;MEEQQFTPEAENCVQKDAVKNARIPRDVKLKLQRHLNKLGYSQQVLLEASTHQNRNYSNAVLQYVATTIGRSEEMVKNCDSVSLNNITQWLELMKSSQLSELCEFEAAAAVNYIIQNETKPSPEELSGIDLNEAYKFVENALMGQPQKTMSDATKAFLSKEIELLIEMANTDESDDVARSMGQRLYDHKSLDYMEQRQKCSLDPLFLDENLT
;
A
#
# COMPACT_ATOMS: atom_id res chain seq x y z
N MET A 1 -59.65 22.16 9.24
CA MET A 1 -58.27 21.63 9.15
C MET A 1 -57.36 22.81 9.37
N GLU A 2 -56.52 22.67 10.40
CA GLU A 2 -55.82 23.73 11.13
C GLU A 2 -54.74 24.42 10.28
N GLU A 3 -54.70 25.74 10.38
CA GLU A 3 -53.56 26.57 9.98
C GLU A 3 -52.52 26.52 11.11
N GLN A 4 -51.31 26.01 10.82
CA GLN A 4 -50.14 26.25 11.66
C GLN A 4 -49.12 27.06 10.87
N GLN A 5 -49.10 28.37 11.17
CA GLN A 5 -47.99 29.26 10.89
C GLN A 5 -46.79 28.81 11.74
N PHE A 6 -45.66 28.55 11.11
CA PHE A 6 -44.37 28.45 11.79
C PHE A 6 -43.57 29.73 11.53
N THR A 7 -43.51 30.58 12.54
CA THR A 7 -42.55 31.68 12.68
C THR A 7 -41.15 31.09 12.90
N PRO A 8 -40.09 31.59 12.23
CA PRO A 8 -38.72 31.24 12.58
C PRO A 8 -38.24 32.18 13.70
N GLU A 9 -38.13 31.66 14.92
CA GLU A 9 -37.40 32.34 15.99
C GLU A 9 -35.90 32.14 15.80
N ALA A 10 -35.19 33.26 15.74
CA ALA A 10 -33.75 33.33 15.67
C ALA A 10 -33.13 33.10 17.05
N GLU A 11 -31.89 32.61 17.01
CA GLU A 11 -30.86 32.71 18.05
C GLU A 11 -31.06 31.87 19.32
N ASN A 12 -30.45 30.69 19.30
CA ASN A 12 -29.54 30.37 20.39
C ASN A 12 -28.20 29.89 19.82
N CYS A 13 -27.24 30.80 19.98
CA CYS A 13 -25.82 30.71 19.70
C CYS A 13 -25.26 29.34 20.13
N VAL A 14 -25.00 28.47 19.15
CA VAL A 14 -24.18 27.28 19.35
C VAL A 14 -22.83 27.74 19.86
N GLN A 15 -22.56 27.45 21.12
CA GLN A 15 -21.27 27.69 21.76
C GLN A 15 -20.20 27.05 20.88
N LYS A 16 -19.33 27.90 20.31
CA LYS A 16 -18.08 27.46 19.69
C LYS A 16 -17.21 26.91 20.81
N ASP A 17 -17.38 25.63 21.11
CA ASP A 17 -16.40 24.87 21.86
C ASP A 17 -15.12 24.84 21.03
N ALA A 18 -14.23 25.78 21.36
CA ALA A 18 -12.86 25.77 20.91
C ALA A 18 -12.22 24.50 21.44
N VAL A 19 -12.20 23.46 20.60
CA VAL A 19 -11.38 22.26 20.79
C VAL A 19 -9.99 22.74 21.17
N LYS A 20 -9.59 22.50 22.43
CA LYS A 20 -8.25 22.83 22.92
C LYS A 20 -7.26 22.03 22.08
N ASN A 21 -6.66 22.69 21.08
CA ASN A 21 -5.61 22.12 20.25
C ASN A 21 -4.46 21.66 21.17
N ALA A 22 -4.37 20.36 21.44
CA ALA A 22 -3.24 19.81 22.18
C ALA A 22 -1.96 20.18 21.45
N ARG A 23 -1.07 20.94 22.09
CA ARG A 23 0.16 21.41 21.42
C ARG A 23 1.09 20.22 21.20
N ILE A 24 1.37 19.92 19.93
CA ILE A 24 2.38 18.93 19.55
C ILE A 24 3.74 19.39 20.11
N PRO A 25 4.50 18.50 20.79
CA PRO A 25 5.88 18.79 21.19
C PRO A 25 6.74 19.21 19.99
N ARG A 26 7.58 20.23 20.18
CA ARG A 26 8.34 20.88 19.11
C ARG A 26 9.27 19.92 18.38
N ASP A 27 9.87 18.99 19.11
CA ASP A 27 10.74 17.93 18.62
C ASP A 27 9.99 16.94 17.71
N VAL A 28 8.78 16.53 18.10
CA VAL A 28 7.90 15.67 17.27
C VAL A 28 7.51 16.40 15.99
N LYS A 29 7.12 17.67 16.08
CA LYS A 29 6.79 18.50 14.93
C LYS A 29 7.96 18.63 13.94
N LEU A 30 9.17 18.87 14.45
CA LEU A 30 10.38 19.01 13.61
C LEU A 30 10.78 17.69 12.95
N LYS A 31 10.70 16.56 13.66
CA LYS A 31 10.95 15.23 13.07
C LYS A 31 9.95 14.91 11.97
N LEU A 32 8.66 15.13 12.24
CA LEU A 32 7.59 14.90 11.28
C LEU A 32 7.78 15.75 10.03
N GLN A 33 8.08 17.03 10.20
CA GLN A 33 8.30 17.95 9.10
C GLN A 33 9.51 17.59 8.24
N ARG A 34 10.62 17.14 8.86
CA ARG A 34 11.78 16.62 8.13
C ARG A 34 11.44 15.37 7.32
N HIS A 35 10.64 14.48 7.89
CA HIS A 35 10.23 13.24 7.24
C HIS A 35 9.29 13.52 6.04
N LEU A 36 8.27 14.34 6.25
CA LEU A 36 7.35 14.77 5.19
C LEU A 36 8.08 15.48 4.04
N ASN A 37 9.05 16.36 4.35
CA ASN A 37 9.86 17.02 3.33
C ASN A 37 10.67 16.02 2.48
N LYS A 38 11.18 14.93 3.06
CA LYS A 38 11.90 13.88 2.31
C LYS A 38 11.00 13.14 1.33
N LEU A 39 9.71 13.05 1.63
CA LEU A 39 8.68 12.44 0.79
C LEU A 39 8.03 13.44 -0.18
N GLY A 40 8.63 14.63 -0.35
CA GLY A 40 8.15 15.67 -1.26
C GLY A 40 7.02 16.56 -0.71
N TYR A 41 6.64 16.39 0.55
CA TYR A 41 5.56 17.14 1.18
C TYR A 41 6.11 18.32 1.99
N SER A 42 5.81 19.56 1.59
CA SER A 42 6.32 20.76 2.26
C SER A 42 5.23 21.54 3.01
N GLN A 43 5.62 22.19 4.11
CA GLN A 43 4.72 23.10 4.83
C GLN A 43 4.23 24.26 3.93
N GLN A 44 5.02 24.63 2.91
CA GLN A 44 4.66 25.64 1.92
C GLN A 44 3.43 25.24 1.10
N VAL A 45 3.31 23.97 0.70
CA VAL A 45 2.13 23.46 -0.02
C VAL A 45 0.86 23.59 0.83
N LEU A 46 0.94 23.27 2.13
CA LEU A 46 -0.17 23.44 3.05
C LEU A 46 -0.52 24.92 3.30
N LEU A 47 0.46 25.80 3.28
CA LEU A 47 0.25 27.24 3.41
C LEU A 47 -0.37 27.83 2.14
N GLU A 48 0.08 27.43 0.95
CA GLU A 48 -0.52 27.81 -0.32
C GLU A 48 -1.98 27.34 -0.40
N ALA A 49 -2.26 26.08 -0.04
CA ALA A 49 -3.63 25.57 0.06
C ALA A 49 -4.50 26.37 1.05
N SER A 50 -3.91 26.89 2.13
CA SER A 50 -4.62 27.72 3.10
C SER A 50 -5.02 29.10 2.57
N THR A 51 -4.29 29.62 1.58
CA THR A 51 -4.63 30.91 0.94
C THR A 51 -5.89 30.82 0.09
N HIS A 52 -6.15 29.67 -0.53
CA HIS A 52 -7.35 29.43 -1.34
C HIS A 52 -8.63 29.33 -0.51
N GLN A 53 -8.54 28.84 0.73
CA GLN A 53 -9.69 28.62 1.61
C GLN A 53 -9.78 29.64 2.77
N ASN A 54 -8.88 30.62 2.79
CA ASN A 54 -8.77 31.67 3.83
C ASN A 54 -8.73 31.10 5.27
N ARG A 55 -8.23 29.88 5.43
CA ARG A 55 -8.13 29.15 6.71
C ARG A 55 -6.87 28.31 6.76
N ASN A 56 -6.05 28.53 7.78
CA ASN A 56 -4.81 27.78 7.99
C ASN A 56 -5.06 26.53 8.85
N TYR A 57 -5.17 25.38 8.20
CA TYR A 57 -5.27 24.07 8.84
C TYR A 57 -3.92 23.36 9.03
N SER A 58 -2.79 23.99 8.68
CA SER A 58 -1.49 23.31 8.64
C SER A 58 -1.11 22.70 10.00
N ASN A 59 -1.39 23.39 11.11
CA ASN A 59 -1.15 22.84 12.44
C ASN A 59 -2.11 21.69 12.80
N ALA A 60 -3.38 21.77 12.39
CA ALA A 60 -4.37 20.72 12.64
C ALA A 60 -4.04 19.44 11.83
N VAL A 61 -3.59 19.60 10.58
CA VAL A 61 -3.11 18.49 9.75
C VAL A 61 -1.87 17.84 10.35
N LEU A 62 -0.87 18.64 10.76
CA LEU A 62 0.32 18.09 11.43
C LEU A 62 -0.04 17.38 12.73
N GLN A 63 -1.03 17.88 13.46
CA GLN A 63 -1.51 17.27 14.69
C GLN A 63 -2.22 15.95 14.41
N TYR A 64 -3.13 15.93 13.44
CA TYR A 64 -3.79 14.71 12.98
C TYR A 64 -2.75 13.66 12.57
N VAL A 65 -1.80 13.99 11.72
CA VAL A 65 -0.75 13.07 11.27
C VAL A 65 0.07 12.55 12.47
N ALA A 66 0.51 13.44 13.36
CA ALA A 66 1.29 13.04 14.54
C ALA A 66 0.51 12.09 15.47
N THR A 67 -0.79 12.33 15.67
CA THR A 67 -1.63 11.45 16.50
C THR A 67 -2.01 10.15 15.79
N THR A 68 -2.22 10.19 14.48
CA THR A 68 -2.61 9.03 13.69
C THR A 68 -1.46 8.07 13.54
N ILE A 69 -0.21 8.52 13.35
CA ILE A 69 0.96 7.62 13.28
C ILE A 69 1.07 6.75 14.53
N GLY A 70 1.05 7.35 15.72
CA GLY A 70 1.15 6.59 16.97
C GLY A 70 -0.03 5.64 17.17
N ARG A 71 -1.25 6.09 16.84
CA ARG A 71 -2.45 5.24 16.89
C ARG A 71 -2.40 4.09 15.89
N SER A 72 -1.91 4.33 14.68
CA SER A 72 -1.75 3.31 13.64
C SER A 72 -0.70 2.27 14.04
N GLU A 73 0.44 2.68 14.60
CA GLU A 73 1.45 1.76 15.13
C GLU A 73 0.89 0.88 16.26
N GLU A 74 0.11 1.47 17.17
CA GLU A 74 -0.55 0.73 18.25
C GLU A 74 -1.65 -0.21 17.73
N MET A 75 -2.44 0.23 16.74
CA MET A 75 -3.45 -0.60 16.11
C MET A 75 -2.84 -1.80 15.36
N VAL A 76 -1.71 -1.60 14.68
CA VAL A 76 -0.97 -2.68 14.00
C VAL A 76 -0.39 -3.66 15.04
N LYS A 77 0.17 -3.16 16.15
CA LYS A 77 0.68 -4.03 17.24
C LYS A 77 -0.39 -4.87 17.91
N ASN A 78 -1.61 -4.33 18.01
CA ASN A 78 -2.75 -5.00 18.62
C ASN A 78 -3.64 -5.73 17.60
N CYS A 79 -3.21 -5.80 16.33
CA CYS A 79 -3.93 -6.51 15.29
C CYS A 79 -3.58 -8.00 15.38
N ASP A 80 -4.50 -8.79 15.95
CA ASP A 80 -4.42 -10.25 15.96
C ASP A 80 -4.87 -10.80 14.59
N SER A 81 -4.09 -10.51 13.55
CA SER A 81 -4.30 -11.03 12.20
C SER A 81 -3.25 -12.07 11.89
N VAL A 82 -3.69 -13.31 11.67
CA VAL A 82 -2.83 -14.43 11.24
C VAL A 82 -2.07 -14.05 9.97
N SER A 83 -2.75 -13.46 8.99
CA SER A 83 -2.15 -13.01 7.74
C SER A 83 -1.10 -11.91 7.95
N LEU A 84 -1.33 -10.95 8.85
CA LEU A 84 -0.34 -9.90 9.17
C LEU A 84 0.90 -10.48 9.87
N ASN A 85 0.69 -11.44 10.77
CA ASN A 85 1.78 -12.15 11.46
C ASN A 85 2.60 -12.98 10.45
N ASN A 86 1.93 -13.67 9.53
CA ASN A 86 2.58 -14.40 8.43
C ASN A 86 3.43 -13.42 7.60
N ILE A 87 2.84 -12.32 7.10
CA ILE A 87 3.57 -11.30 6.32
C ILE A 87 4.80 -10.79 7.07
N THR A 88 4.69 -10.55 8.37
CA THR A 88 5.82 -10.09 9.19
C THR A 88 6.95 -11.13 9.25
N GLN A 89 6.61 -12.40 9.51
CA GLN A 89 7.59 -13.49 9.51
C GLN A 89 8.25 -13.66 8.14
N TRP A 90 7.48 -13.50 7.06
CA TRP A 90 7.98 -13.52 5.68
C TRP A 90 8.99 -12.40 5.40
N LEU A 91 8.67 -11.18 5.80
CA LEU A 91 9.57 -10.03 5.65
C LEU A 91 10.87 -10.22 6.43
N GLU A 92 10.80 -10.73 7.66
CA GLU A 92 11.97 -11.01 8.48
C GLU A 92 12.86 -12.10 7.87
N LEU A 93 12.25 -13.17 7.37
CA LEU A 93 12.95 -14.26 6.71
C LEU A 93 13.65 -13.79 5.44
N MET A 94 12.95 -13.13 4.52
CA MET A 94 13.53 -12.58 3.29
C MET A 94 14.70 -11.63 3.59
N LYS A 95 14.55 -10.79 4.63
CA LYS A 95 15.62 -9.91 5.09
C LYS A 95 16.83 -10.68 5.63
N SER A 96 16.60 -11.71 6.44
CA SER A 96 17.68 -12.53 7.01
C SER A 96 18.45 -13.33 5.97
N SER A 97 17.77 -13.73 4.89
CA SER A 97 18.34 -14.45 3.75
C SER A 97 18.98 -13.54 2.70
N GLN A 98 19.02 -12.21 2.94
CA GLN A 98 19.53 -11.21 1.98
C GLN A 98 18.88 -11.33 0.60
N LEU A 99 17.61 -11.76 0.55
CA LEU A 99 16.94 -12.11 -0.71
C LEU A 99 16.90 -10.92 -1.68
N SER A 100 16.78 -9.68 -1.17
CA SER A 100 16.79 -8.47 -2.01
C SER A 100 18.09 -8.25 -2.77
N GLU A 101 19.20 -8.81 -2.30
CA GLU A 101 20.51 -8.72 -2.97
C GLU A 101 20.72 -9.85 -3.99
N LEU A 102 19.89 -10.90 -3.93
CA LEU A 102 19.99 -12.12 -4.73
C LEU A 102 18.86 -12.26 -5.77
N CYS A 103 17.69 -11.68 -5.50
CA CYS A 103 16.60 -11.56 -6.47
C CYS A 103 16.94 -10.45 -7.45
N GLU A 104 17.56 -10.85 -8.56
CA GLU A 104 17.61 -10.04 -9.76
C GLU A 104 16.18 -9.74 -10.21
N PHE A 105 15.93 -8.57 -10.80
CA PHE A 105 14.60 -8.09 -11.20
C PHE A 105 13.97 -8.89 -12.36
N GLU A 106 14.15 -10.20 -12.38
CA GLU A 106 13.79 -11.18 -13.41
C GLU A 106 12.31 -11.11 -13.75
N ALA A 107 11.43 -11.05 -12.75
CA ALA A 107 10.00 -10.90 -12.97
C ALA A 107 9.66 -9.57 -13.68
N ALA A 108 10.28 -8.46 -13.27
CA ALA A 108 10.09 -7.18 -13.94
C ALA A 108 10.67 -7.19 -15.36
N ALA A 109 11.82 -7.85 -15.57
CA ALA A 109 12.44 -8.02 -16.89
C ALA A 109 11.57 -8.85 -17.83
N ALA A 110 10.95 -9.93 -17.33
CA ALA A 110 10.02 -10.76 -18.08
C ALA A 110 8.77 -9.96 -18.48
N VAL A 111 8.17 -9.21 -17.55
CA VAL A 111 7.03 -8.33 -17.86
C VAL A 111 7.41 -7.27 -18.88
N ASN A 112 8.60 -6.66 -18.75
CA ASN A 112 9.09 -5.69 -19.73
C ASN A 112 9.24 -6.32 -21.13
N TYR A 113 9.78 -7.55 -21.21
CA TYR A 113 9.87 -8.26 -22.48
C TYR A 113 8.49 -8.51 -23.12
N ILE A 114 7.48 -8.89 -22.32
CA ILE A 114 6.09 -9.05 -22.78
C ILE A 114 5.53 -7.73 -23.31
N ILE A 115 5.73 -6.62 -22.58
CA ILE A 115 5.32 -5.27 -23.02
C ILE A 115 5.87 -4.94 -24.40
N GLN A 116 7.14 -5.28 -24.68
CA GLN A 116 7.78 -4.94 -25.95
C GLN A 116 7.45 -5.89 -27.10
N ASN A 117 7.15 -7.16 -26.83
CA ASN A 117 7.11 -8.20 -27.87
C ASN A 117 5.74 -8.85 -28.07
N GLU A 118 4.84 -8.77 -27.10
CA GLU A 118 3.50 -9.32 -27.26
C GLU A 118 2.66 -8.44 -28.19
N THR A 119 2.01 -9.08 -29.16
CA THR A 119 0.94 -8.46 -29.96
C THR A 119 -0.28 -8.28 -29.07
N LYS A 120 -0.56 -7.03 -28.70
CA LYS A 120 -1.67 -6.70 -27.80
C LYS A 120 -2.90 -6.25 -28.61
N PRO A 121 -4.11 -6.66 -28.20
CA PRO A 121 -5.34 -6.07 -28.73
C PRO A 121 -5.36 -4.56 -28.48
N SER A 122 -6.11 -3.83 -29.30
CA SER A 122 -6.28 -2.40 -29.11
C SER A 122 -7.18 -2.12 -27.89
N PRO A 123 -7.05 -0.93 -27.25
CA PRO A 123 -7.90 -0.61 -26.11
C PRO A 123 -9.40 -0.68 -26.43
N GLU A 124 -9.81 -0.35 -27.66
CA GLU A 124 -11.20 -0.45 -28.11
C GLU A 124 -11.75 -1.87 -28.05
N GLU A 125 -10.91 -2.87 -28.36
CA GLU A 125 -11.27 -4.29 -28.29
C GLU A 125 -11.45 -4.76 -26.83
N LEU A 126 -10.90 -4.01 -25.88
CA LEU A 126 -10.94 -4.27 -24.44
C LEU A 126 -11.73 -3.22 -23.67
N SER A 127 -12.76 -2.60 -24.28
CA SER A 127 -13.63 -1.62 -23.61
C SER A 127 -12.87 -0.42 -22.99
N GLY A 128 -11.79 -0.01 -23.64
CA GLY A 128 -10.92 1.10 -23.24
C GLY A 128 -9.74 0.71 -22.35
N ILE A 129 -9.55 -0.57 -22.02
CA ILE A 129 -8.43 -1.05 -21.21
C ILE A 129 -7.16 -1.10 -22.07
N ASP A 130 -6.12 -0.41 -21.63
CA ASP A 130 -4.80 -0.46 -22.28
C ASP A 130 -3.89 -1.46 -21.55
N LEU A 131 -3.56 -2.55 -22.22
CA LEU A 131 -2.68 -3.59 -21.66
C LEU A 131 -1.23 -3.13 -21.47
N ASN A 132 -0.74 -2.18 -22.26
CA ASN A 132 0.59 -1.62 -22.02
C ASN A 132 0.61 -0.83 -20.72
N GLU A 133 -0.44 -0.07 -20.43
CA GLU A 133 -0.58 0.63 -19.15
C GLU A 133 -0.66 -0.37 -17.99
N ALA A 134 -1.48 -1.42 -18.13
CA ALA A 134 -1.65 -2.46 -17.10
C ALA A 134 -0.35 -3.21 -16.81
N TYR A 135 0.37 -3.66 -17.85
CA TYR A 135 1.64 -4.35 -17.65
C TYR A 135 2.73 -3.42 -17.14
N LYS A 136 2.75 -2.16 -17.58
CA LYS A 136 3.71 -1.18 -17.05
C LYS A 136 3.46 -0.90 -15.57
N PHE A 137 2.20 -0.92 -15.13
CA PHE A 137 1.86 -0.83 -13.71
C PHE A 137 2.49 -1.98 -12.90
N VAL A 138 2.34 -3.22 -13.40
CA VAL A 138 2.91 -4.43 -12.77
C VAL A 138 4.44 -4.37 -12.74
N GLU A 139 5.08 -4.03 -13.86
CA GLU A 139 6.54 -3.88 -13.94
C GLU A 139 7.06 -2.86 -12.93
N ASN A 140 6.41 -1.68 -12.86
CA ASN A 140 6.78 -0.65 -11.90
C ASN A 140 6.56 -1.10 -10.46
N ALA A 141 5.48 -1.84 -10.17
CA ALA A 141 5.21 -2.36 -8.85
C ALA A 141 6.30 -3.36 -8.41
N LEU A 142 6.71 -4.25 -9.31
CA LEU A 142 7.80 -5.22 -9.07
C LEU A 142 9.15 -4.55 -8.82
N MET A 143 9.38 -3.37 -9.42
CA MET A 143 10.61 -2.59 -9.21
C MET A 143 10.51 -1.52 -8.12
N GLY A 144 9.35 -1.38 -7.45
CA GLY A 144 9.11 -0.30 -6.48
C GLY A 144 9.16 1.10 -7.09
N GLN A 145 8.90 1.24 -8.39
CA GLN A 145 8.92 2.52 -9.11
C GLN A 145 7.59 3.27 -9.00
N PRO A 146 7.61 4.62 -9.11
CA PRO A 146 6.38 5.40 -9.17
C PRO A 146 5.46 4.98 -10.32
N GLN A 147 4.16 4.94 -10.04
CA GLN A 147 3.16 4.59 -11.05
C GLN A 147 2.88 5.76 -11.99
N LYS A 148 2.76 5.44 -13.28
CA LYS A 148 2.42 6.43 -14.31
C LYS A 148 0.93 6.71 -14.31
N THR A 149 0.53 7.81 -14.93
CA THR A 149 -0.87 8.07 -15.24
C THR A 149 -1.39 6.98 -16.18
N MET A 150 -2.59 6.49 -15.90
CA MET A 150 -3.29 5.46 -16.67
C MET A 150 -4.69 5.95 -17.04
N SER A 151 -5.30 5.31 -18.04
CA SER A 151 -6.70 5.52 -18.39
C SER A 151 -7.62 5.08 -17.24
N ASP A 152 -8.82 5.68 -17.16
CA ASP A 152 -9.77 5.33 -16.10
C ASP A 152 -10.32 3.91 -16.24
N ALA A 153 -10.46 3.42 -17.47
CA ALA A 153 -10.84 2.03 -17.74
C ALA A 153 -9.75 1.06 -17.25
N THR A 154 -8.47 1.33 -17.53
CA THR A 154 -7.35 0.52 -17.05
C THR A 154 -7.26 0.54 -15.52
N LYS A 155 -7.43 1.70 -14.88
CA LYS A 155 -7.47 1.79 -13.41
C LYS A 155 -8.60 0.97 -12.81
N ALA A 156 -9.81 1.09 -13.35
CA ALA A 156 -10.97 0.36 -12.84
C ALA A 156 -10.77 -1.15 -12.97
N PHE A 157 -10.20 -1.60 -14.10
CA PHE A 157 -9.82 -2.98 -14.30
C PHE A 157 -8.79 -3.46 -13.25
N LEU A 158 -7.65 -2.77 -13.13
CA LEU A 158 -6.60 -3.15 -12.18
C LEU A 158 -7.09 -3.17 -10.73
N SER A 159 -7.87 -2.16 -10.32
CA SER A 159 -8.42 -2.10 -8.95
C SER A 159 -9.29 -3.32 -8.66
N LYS A 160 -10.18 -3.69 -9.60
CA LYS A 160 -11.04 -4.85 -9.45
C LYS A 160 -10.24 -6.15 -9.36
N GLU A 161 -9.23 -6.32 -10.22
CA GLU A 161 -8.38 -7.52 -10.18
C GLU A 161 -7.59 -7.61 -8.87
N ILE A 162 -7.09 -6.49 -8.35
CA ILE A 162 -6.42 -6.44 -7.04
C ILE A 162 -7.39 -6.79 -5.92
N GLU A 163 -8.62 -6.25 -5.94
CA GLU A 163 -9.65 -6.59 -4.95
C GLU A 163 -9.97 -8.09 -4.96
N LEU A 164 -10.13 -8.68 -6.15
CA LEU A 164 -10.34 -10.13 -6.29
C LEU A 164 -9.15 -10.94 -5.76
N LEU A 165 -7.91 -10.51 -6.04
CA LEU A 165 -6.71 -11.15 -5.48
C LEU A 165 -6.68 -11.07 -3.96
N ILE A 166 -7.07 -9.93 -3.37
CA ILE A 166 -7.16 -9.76 -1.92
C ILE A 166 -8.24 -10.68 -1.34
N GLU A 167 -9.41 -10.77 -1.96
CA GLU A 167 -10.48 -11.66 -1.52
C GLU A 167 -10.04 -13.14 -1.57
N MET A 168 -9.35 -13.55 -2.63
CA MET A 168 -8.81 -14.91 -2.75
C MET A 168 -7.67 -15.20 -1.77
N ALA A 169 -6.87 -14.18 -1.42
CA ALA A 169 -5.78 -14.31 -0.45
C ALA A 169 -6.26 -14.32 1.00
N ASN A 170 -7.43 -13.74 1.30
CA ASN A 170 -7.98 -13.67 2.65
C ASN A 170 -8.89 -14.87 2.95
N THR A 171 -8.37 -16.07 2.79
CA THR A 171 -9.05 -17.33 3.13
C THR A 171 -8.20 -18.18 4.06
N ASP A 172 -8.84 -19.04 4.86
CA ASP A 172 -8.14 -19.97 5.76
C ASP A 172 -7.18 -20.89 4.99
N GLU A 173 -7.57 -21.29 3.77
CA GLU A 173 -6.75 -22.10 2.87
C GLU A 173 -5.50 -21.33 2.42
N SER A 174 -5.61 -20.04 2.13
CA SER A 174 -4.46 -19.20 1.78
C SER A 174 -3.52 -19.01 2.99
N ASP A 175 -4.05 -18.84 4.19
CA ASP A 175 -3.26 -18.77 5.43
C ASP A 175 -2.52 -20.08 5.73
N ASP A 176 -3.15 -21.23 5.46
CA ASP A 176 -2.53 -22.56 5.57
C ASP A 176 -1.40 -22.74 4.57
N VAL A 177 -1.61 -22.33 3.32
CA VAL A 177 -0.58 -22.35 2.26
C VAL A 177 0.59 -21.44 2.64
N ALA A 178 0.32 -20.21 3.10
CA ALA A 178 1.35 -19.27 3.54
C ALA A 178 2.17 -19.81 4.73
N ARG A 179 1.52 -20.50 5.68
CA ARG A 179 2.23 -21.19 6.78
C ARG A 179 3.11 -22.33 6.27
N SER A 180 2.61 -23.15 5.35
CA SER A 180 3.37 -24.23 4.73
C SER A 180 4.62 -23.72 3.99
N MET A 181 4.44 -22.68 3.17
CA MET A 181 5.54 -21.98 2.49
C MET A 181 6.60 -21.47 3.49
N GLY A 182 6.16 -20.90 4.63
CA GLY A 182 7.06 -20.36 5.65
C GLY A 182 7.86 -21.45 6.36
N GLN A 183 7.20 -22.58 6.65
CA GLN A 183 7.87 -23.76 7.21
C GLN A 183 8.91 -24.32 6.24
N ARG A 184 8.58 -24.44 4.94
CA ARG A 184 9.53 -24.94 3.93
C ARG A 184 10.79 -24.10 3.89
N LEU A 185 10.69 -22.78 3.92
CA LEU A 185 11.88 -21.94 3.95
C LEU A 185 12.66 -22.02 5.26
N TYR A 186 11.97 -22.16 6.38
CA TYR A 186 12.64 -22.38 7.66
C TYR A 186 13.48 -23.67 7.64
N ASP A 187 12.93 -24.74 7.07
CA ASP A 187 13.59 -26.04 6.96
C ASP A 187 14.77 -25.99 5.97
N HIS A 188 14.66 -25.16 4.93
CA HIS A 188 15.70 -24.96 3.92
C HIS A 188 16.70 -23.83 4.25
N LYS A 189 16.83 -23.42 5.52
CA LYS A 189 17.77 -22.38 6.00
C LYS A 189 19.25 -22.56 5.63
N SER A 190 19.65 -23.76 5.20
CA SER A 190 21.04 -24.11 4.85
C SER A 190 21.24 -24.49 3.39
N LEU A 191 20.29 -24.15 2.50
CA LEU A 191 20.46 -24.47 1.09
C LEU A 191 21.62 -23.69 0.48
N ASP A 192 22.56 -24.41 -0.13
CA ASP A 192 23.61 -23.79 -0.94
C ASP A 192 23.02 -23.37 -2.29
N TYR A 193 22.50 -22.15 -2.32
CA TYR A 193 21.93 -21.52 -3.52
C TYR A 193 22.94 -21.40 -4.66
N MET A 194 24.25 -21.48 -4.41
CA MET A 194 25.27 -21.48 -5.45
C MET A 194 25.38 -22.83 -6.19
N GLU A 195 25.09 -23.94 -5.51
CA GLU A 195 25.05 -25.28 -6.11
C GLU A 195 23.70 -25.58 -6.78
N GLN A 196 22.61 -25.02 -6.27
CA GLN A 196 21.24 -25.26 -6.76
C GLN A 196 20.58 -24.01 -7.37
N ARG A 197 21.32 -23.28 -8.20
CA ARG A 197 20.88 -21.99 -8.79
C ARG A 197 19.51 -22.06 -9.48
N GLN A 198 19.22 -23.16 -10.18
CA GLN A 198 17.93 -23.35 -10.86
C GLN A 198 16.72 -23.41 -9.91
N LYS A 199 16.91 -23.79 -8.63
CA LYS A 199 15.82 -23.79 -7.64
C LYS A 199 15.51 -22.38 -7.13
N CYS A 200 16.47 -21.47 -7.16
CA CYS A 200 16.28 -20.09 -6.71
C CYS A 200 15.34 -19.30 -7.64
N SER A 201 15.41 -19.57 -8.95
CA SER A 201 14.71 -18.77 -9.96
C SER A 201 13.35 -19.33 -10.35
N LEU A 202 13.11 -20.64 -10.18
CA LEU A 202 11.87 -21.31 -10.61
C LEU A 202 10.83 -21.37 -9.51
N ASP A 203 11.25 -21.61 -8.26
CA ASP A 203 10.36 -21.64 -7.12
C ASP A 203 11.14 -21.34 -5.83
N PRO A 204 11.32 -20.06 -5.47
CA PRO A 204 12.03 -19.68 -4.25
C PRO A 204 11.33 -20.16 -2.98
N LEU A 205 10.09 -20.69 -3.09
CA LEU A 205 9.27 -21.19 -1.98
C LEU A 205 9.19 -22.73 -1.96
N PHE A 206 9.87 -23.40 -2.90
CA PHE A 206 9.94 -24.85 -3.04
C PHE A 206 8.57 -25.54 -3.10
N LEU A 207 7.52 -24.86 -3.58
CA LEU A 207 6.14 -25.37 -3.67
C LEU A 207 6.00 -26.50 -4.70
N ASP A 208 6.92 -26.56 -5.66
CA ASP A 208 7.09 -27.62 -6.65
C ASP A 208 7.61 -28.94 -6.07
N GLU A 209 8.21 -28.93 -4.87
CA GLU A 209 8.60 -30.16 -4.18
C GLU A 209 7.34 -30.91 -3.72
N ASN A 210 7.03 -31.99 -4.44
CA ASN A 210 5.99 -32.94 -4.05
C ASN A 210 6.35 -33.52 -2.68
N LEU A 211 5.50 -33.24 -1.69
CA LEU A 211 5.47 -33.96 -0.41
C LEU A 211 5.28 -35.44 -0.71
N THR A 212 6.34 -36.23 -0.60
CA THR A 212 6.29 -37.69 -0.60
C THR A 212 6.32 -38.20 0.83
#